data_AF-A0A971WBG5-F1
#
_entry.id   AF-A0A971WBG5-F1
#
_cell.length_a   1.000
_cell.length_b   1.000
_cell.length_c   1.000
_cell.angle_alpha   90.00
_cell.angle_beta   90.00
_cell.angle_gamma   90.00
#
_symmetry.space_group_name_H-M   'P 1'
#
loop_
_entity.id
_entity.type
_entity.pdbx_description
1 polymer ?
#
loop_
_entity_poly.entity_id
_entity_poly.type
_entity_poly.pdbx_seq_one_letter_code
_entity_poly.pdbx_strand_id
1 'polypeptide(L)' 'MREIDRLYSAYEKEVLLAKEKGFLKDNSVRTYLLHSGNFIKWCRGNFVPGNKNANKHSL' A
#
# COMPACT_ATOMS: atom_id res chain seq x y z
N MET A 1 9.04 -8.59 12.62
CA MET A 1 8.23 -8.44 11.40
C MET A 1 6.92 -9.22 11.41
N ARG A 2 6.87 -10.46 11.93
CA ARG A 2 5.64 -11.29 11.97
C ARG A 2 4.35 -10.55 12.36
N GLU A 3 4.36 -9.75 13.42
CA GLU A 3 3.15 -9.04 13.87
C GLU A 3 2.75 -7.90 12.93
N ILE A 4 3.73 -7.16 12.41
CA ILE A 4 3.46 -6.07 11.46
C ILE A 4 2.88 -6.59 10.15
N ASP A 5 3.33 -7.77 9.69
CA ASP A 5 2.82 -8.42 8.50
C ASP A 5 1.38 -8.90 8.71
N ARG A 6 1.08 -9.47 9.89
CA ARG A 6 -0.28 -9.86 10.27
C ARG A 6 -1.22 -8.65 10.30
N LEU A 7 -0.80 -7.55 10.94
CA LEU A 7 -1.58 -6.31 11.02
C LEU A 7 -1.78 -5.70 9.63
N TYR A 8 -0.75 -5.71 8.79
CA TYR A 8 -0.87 -5.23 7.42
C TYR A 8 -1.88 -6.04 6.60
N SER A 9 -1.83 -7.37 6.66
CA SER A 9 -2.80 -8.21 5.97
C SER A 9 -4.23 -8.04 6.49
N ALA A 10 -4.42 -7.73 7.79
CA ALA A 10 -5.73 -7.39 8.33
C ALA A 10 -6.22 -6.04 7.78
N TYR A 11 -5.34 -5.03 7.79
CA TYR A 11 -5.63 -3.70 7.27
C TYR A 11 -5.99 -3.71 5.77
N GLU A 12 -5.27 -4.48 4.95
CA GLU A 12 -5.59 -4.62 3.52
C GLU A 12 -7.03 -5.12 3.32
N LYS A 13 -7.46 -6.11 4.11
CA LYS A 13 -8.83 -6.63 4.07
C LYS A 13 -9.85 -5.58 4.50
N GLU A 14 -9.57 -4.81 5.55
CA GLU A 14 -10.46 -3.75 6.02
C GLU A 14 -10.69 -2.65 4.97
N VAL A 15 -9.62 -2.24 4.28
CA VAL A 15 -9.70 -1.24 3.19
C VAL A 15 -10.54 -1.78 2.03
N LEU A 16 -10.37 -3.04 1.65
CA LEU A 16 -11.14 -3.67 0.57
C LEU A 16 -12.61 -3.85 0.96
N LEU A 17 -12.90 -4.27 2.19
CA LEU A 17 -14.27 -4.37 2.68
C LEU A 17 -14.95 -2.99 2.74
N ALA A 18 -14.22 -1.94 3.13
CA ALA A 18 -14.74 -0.58 3.13
C ALA A 18 -15.05 -0.08 1.71
N LYS A 19 -14.28 -0.52 0.69
CA LYS A 19 -14.61 -0.30 -0.72
C LYS A 19 -15.90 -1.01 -1.11
N GLU A 20 -16.01 -2.31 -0.83
CA GLU A 20 -17.19 -3.12 -1.18
C GLU A 20 -18.48 -2.58 -0.56
N LYS A 21 -18.40 -2.06 0.67
CA LYS A 21 -19.52 -1.42 1.38
C LYS A 21 -19.82 0.01 0.89
N GLY A 22 -19.07 0.53 -0.07
CA GLY A 22 -19.25 1.88 -0.62
C GLY A 22 -18.74 3.02 0.26
N PHE A 23 -18.00 2.73 1.35
CA PHE A 23 -17.41 3.77 2.21
C PHE A 23 -16.17 4.42 1.60
N LEU A 24 -15.47 3.71 0.72
CA LEU A 24 -14.27 4.21 0.05
C LEU A 24 -14.40 4.18 -1.47
N LYS A 25 -13.97 5.27 -2.11
CA LYS A 25 -13.78 5.34 -3.57
C LYS A 25 -12.49 4.64 -3.98
N ASP A 26 -12.41 4.21 -5.24
CA ASP A 26 -11.23 3.53 -5.80
C ASP A 26 -9.92 4.29 -5.61
N ASN A 27 -9.94 5.62 -5.81
CA ASN A 27 -8.75 6.44 -5.61
C ASN A 27 -8.29 6.44 -4.15
N SER A 28 -9.23 6.46 -3.19
CA SER A 28 -8.92 6.40 -1.76
C SER A 28 -8.31 5.05 -1.39
N VAL A 29 -8.90 3.95 -1.88
CA VAL A 29 -8.37 2.58 -1.70
C VAL A 29 -6.94 2.48 -2.21
N ARG A 30 -6.69 2.96 -3.43
CA ARG A 30 -5.35 2.95 -4.03
C ARG A 30 -4.34 3.74 -3.20
N THR A 31 -4.73 4.89 -2.68
CA THR A 31 -3.89 5.74 -1.81
C THR A 31 -3.55 5.01 -0.51
N TYR A 32 -4.55 4.46 0.18
CA TYR A 32 -4.34 3.74 1.44
C TYR A 32 -3.42 2.51 1.28
N LEU A 33 -3.68 1.66 0.29
CA LEU A 33 -2.86 0.48 0.03
C LEU A 33 -1.43 0.84 -0.41
N LEU A 34 -1.28 1.93 -1.17
CA LEU A 34 0.04 2.43 -1.55
C LEU A 34 0.85 2.89 -0.34
N HIS A 35 0.28 3.73 0.52
CA HIS A 35 1.01 4.29 1.66
C HIS A 35 1.36 3.23 2.69
N SER A 36 0.41 2.37 3.03
CA SER A 36 0.64 1.24 3.94
C SER A 36 1.67 0.26 3.38
N GLY A 37 1.60 -0.09 2.08
CA GLY A 37 2.61 -0.95 1.45
C GLY A 37 4.01 -0.32 1.41
N ASN A 38 4.11 1.01 1.22
CA ASN A 38 5.38 1.73 1.32
C ASN A 38 5.93 1.72 2.75
N PHE A 39 5.07 1.87 3.75
CA PHE A 39 5.45 1.76 5.15
C PHE A 39 6.02 0.37 5.49
N ILE A 40 5.40 -0.71 5.00
CA ILE A 40 5.95 -2.07 5.18
C ILE A 40 7.31 -2.24 4.50
N LYS A 41 7.48 -1.72 3.29
CA LYS A 41 8.80 -1.72 2.62
C LYS A 41 9.84 -0.95 3.43
N TRP A 42 9.44 0.15 4.06
CA TRP A 42 10.33 0.95 4.90
C TRP A 42 10.75 0.17 6.15
N CYS A 43 9.81 -0.50 6.83
CA CYS A 43 10.12 -1.40 7.93
C CYS A 43 11.06 -2.56 7.55
N ARG A 44 11.03 -2.99 6.28
CA ARG A 44 11.89 -4.07 5.74
C ARG A 44 13.24 -3.57 5.19
N GLY A 45 13.50 -2.26 5.22
CA GLY A 45 14.73 -1.67 4.67
C GLY A 45 14.85 -1.76 3.14
N ASN A 46 13.76 -2.07 2.43
CA ASN A 46 13.74 -2.19 0.96
C ASN A 46 12.84 -1.15 0.28
N PHE A 47 12.53 -0.07 0.98
CA PHE A 47 11.80 1.06 0.42
C PHE A 47 12.70 1.88 -0.50
N VAL A 48 12.29 1.99 -1.77
CA VAL A 48 12.95 2.85 -2.76
C VAL A 48 12.02 4.00 -3.13
N PRO A 49 12.31 5.24 -2.69
CA PRO A 49 11.53 6.41 -3.09
C PRO A 49 11.68 6.65 -4.60
N GLY A 50 10.62 7.09 -5.27
CA GLY A 50 10.68 7.45 -6.69
C GLY A 50 10.73 6.28 -7.69
N ASN A 51 10.74 5.02 -7.26
CA ASN A 51 10.86 3.85 -8.16
C ASN A 51 9.73 3.75 -9.21
N LYS A 52 8.57 4.37 -8.98
CA LYS A 52 7.49 4.46 -9.99
C LYS A 52 7.85 5.35 -11.19
N ASN A 53 8.85 6.20 -11.08
CA ASN A 53 9.29 7.12 -12.14
C ASN A 53 10.52 6.60 -12.90
N ALA A 54 11.14 5.50 -12.47
CA ALA A 54 12.34 4.94 -13.12
C ALA A 54 12.05 4.45 -14.56
N ASN A 55 10.82 4.02 -14.84
CA ASN A 55 10.40 3.51 -16.17
C ASN A 55 9.81 4.59 -17.09
N LYS A 56 9.89 5.87 -16.72
CA LYS A 56 9.47 7.00 -17.57
C LYS A 56 10.63 7.70 -18.29
N HIS A 57 11.87 7.26 -18.05
CA HIS A 57 13.08 7.89 -18.61
C HIS A 57 13.95 6.92 -19.43
N SER A 58 13.38 5.79 -19.86
CA SER A 58 13.93 4.92 -20.90
C SER A 58 13.26 5.30 -22.24
N LEU A 59 13.72 6.43 -22.80
CA LEU A 59 13.56 6.82 -24.20
C LEU A 59 14.94 6.73 -24.87
#